data_AF-A0A957QUP8-F1
#
_entry.id   AF-A0A957QUP8-F1
#
_cell.length_a   1.000
_cell.length_b   1.000
_cell.length_c   1.000
_cell.angle_alpha   90.00
_cell.angle_beta   90.00
_cell.angle_gamma   90.00
#
_symmetry.space_group_name_H-M   'P 1'
#
loop_
_entity.id
_entity.type
_entity.pdbx_description
1 polymer ?
#
loop_
_entity_poly.entity_id
_entity_poly.type
_entity_poly.pdbx_seq_one_letter_code
_entity_poly.pdbx_strand_id
1 'polypeptide(L)'
;MIRVIIRRLLWFIPVFFVVTGLTFATMHALPGGPFDSDKTPPALIQQMEEVFGLNRPVQEQYFIWLSSVAQLKFGPSLAARGKPVESFLLPGLAVSVQLGLFAMLFALSVGMPAGIVAAMHRGSWRDRSATLIAIIGVSVPAIVLGPVLQWLFALRLGWFPVAQWASLSDGLIPYLSHIVLPAITLGAGLSAIIARLTRASMLQVLGEDYIRTAQAKGLSQRVVTVRHALRNALIPVVTYLGPLAAAVLTGSLVVEQIFAIPGMGRYFVTSISSRDYPMVMAVVVIYALIIVGVNLLVDILYTVIDPRIGHGN
;
A
#
# COMPACT_ATOMS: atom_id res chain seq x y z
N MET A 1 -24.00 -4.09 13.01
CA MET A 1 -23.16 -3.50 11.94
C MET A 1 -23.04 -1.98 12.06
N ILE A 2 -24.13 -1.20 11.97
CA ILE A 2 -24.09 0.28 12.07
C ILE A 2 -23.39 0.77 13.35
N ARG A 3 -23.67 0.18 14.52
CA ARG A 3 -23.00 0.52 15.80
C ARG A 3 -21.48 0.31 15.77
N VAL A 4 -21.00 -0.72 15.07
CA VAL A 4 -19.55 -1.01 14.92
C VAL A 4 -18.91 0.01 13.98
N ILE A 5 -19.57 0.31 12.86
CA ILE A 5 -19.11 1.33 11.89
C ILE A 5 -19.03 2.70 12.57
N ILE A 6 -20.08 3.12 13.29
CA ILE A 6 -20.10 4.39 14.02
C ILE A 6 -19.00 4.42 15.09
N ARG A 7 -18.86 3.37 15.90
CA ARG A 7 -17.80 3.32 16.92
C ARG A 7 -16.42 3.45 16.31
N ARG A 8 -16.15 2.79 15.17
CA ARG A 8 -14.87 2.90 14.44
C ARG A 8 -14.65 4.29 13.85
N LEU A 9 -15.70 4.90 13.27
CA LEU A 9 -15.63 6.25 12.75
C LEU A 9 -15.38 7.29 13.84
N LEU A 10 -15.94 7.09 15.04
CA LEU A 10 -15.67 7.94 16.20
C LEU A 10 -14.23 7.79 16.69
N TRP A 11 -13.65 6.59 16.67
CA TRP A 11 -12.23 6.39 16.98
C TRP A 11 -11.28 7.01 15.95
N PHE A 12 -11.72 7.20 14.70
CA PHE A 12 -10.92 7.88 13.70
C PHE A 12 -10.70 9.36 14.03
N ILE A 13 -11.69 10.05 14.61
CA ILE A 13 -11.59 11.48 14.94
C ILE A 13 -10.35 11.78 15.79
N PRO A 14 -10.13 11.18 16.98
CA PRO A 14 -8.95 11.46 17.78
C PRO A 14 -7.66 11.05 17.07
N VAL A 15 -7.66 9.93 16.34
CA VAL A 15 -6.48 9.49 15.56
C VAL A 15 -6.12 10.52 14.49
N PHE A 16 -7.11 11.04 13.77
CA PHE A 16 -6.92 12.06 12.74
C PHE A 16 -6.35 13.35 13.33
N PHE A 17 -6.90 13.83 14.45
CA PHE A 17 -6.36 15.02 15.15
C PHE A 17 -4.92 14.79 15.64
N VAL A 18 -4.60 13.61 16.18
CA VAL A 18 -3.24 13.28 16.61
C VAL A 18 -2.28 13.24 15.42
N VAL A 19 -2.62 12.55 14.33
CA VAL A 19 -1.77 12.44 13.14
C VAL A 19 -1.55 13.81 12.50
N THR A 20 -2.61 14.57 12.29
CA THR A 20 -2.53 15.90 11.68
C THR A 20 -1.80 16.90 12.58
N GLY A 21 -2.08 16.90 13.89
CA GLY A 21 -1.42 17.77 14.86
C GLY A 21 0.07 17.46 14.99
N LEU A 22 0.44 16.18 15.05
CA LEU A 22 1.85 15.76 15.09
C LEU A 22 2.58 16.13 13.79
N THR A 23 1.93 15.92 12.64
CA THR A 23 2.51 16.29 11.34
C THR A 23 2.71 17.80 11.26
N PHE A 24 1.70 18.58 11.62
CA PHE A 24 1.76 20.03 11.65
C PHE A 24 2.87 20.54 12.58
N ALA A 25 2.92 20.03 13.81
CA ALA A 25 3.95 20.39 14.78
C ALA A 25 5.36 20.04 14.30
N THR A 26 5.53 18.85 13.69
CA THR A 26 6.82 18.43 13.13
C THR A 26 7.26 19.35 12.00
N MET A 27 6.36 19.72 11.09
CA MET A 27 6.68 20.63 9.98
C MET A 27 7.00 22.04 10.46
N HIS A 28 6.31 22.53 11.51
CA HIS A 28 6.60 23.84 12.10
C HIS A 28 7.91 23.87 12.91
N ALA A 29 8.32 22.72 13.48
CA ALA A 29 9.55 22.61 14.24
C ALA A 29 10.80 22.42 13.36
N LEU A 30 10.64 22.08 12.07
CA LEU A 30 11.77 21.89 11.17
C LEU A 30 12.49 23.23 10.91
N PRO A 31 13.80 23.31 11.15
CA PRO A 31 14.57 24.53 10.91
C PRO A 31 14.71 24.79 9.41
N GLY A 32 14.48 26.04 8.99
CA GLY A 32 14.51 26.46 7.60
C GLY A 32 13.13 26.43 6.96
N GLY A 33 12.46 27.58 6.98
CA GLY A 33 11.27 27.83 6.19
C GLY A 33 11.57 27.78 4.69
N PRO A 34 10.54 27.61 3.84
CA PRO A 34 10.69 27.61 2.38
C PRO A 34 11.22 28.95 1.84
N PHE A 35 11.23 29.97 2.71
CA PHE A 35 11.54 31.36 2.42
C PHE A 35 12.80 31.85 3.15
N ASP A 36 13.45 31.00 3.95
CA ASP A 36 14.70 31.31 4.70
C ASP A 36 15.96 31.34 3.81
N SER A 37 15.79 31.48 2.50
CA SER A 37 16.90 31.71 1.58
C SER A 37 17.30 33.18 1.64
N ASP A 38 18.59 33.47 1.82
CA ASP A 38 19.18 34.83 1.81
C ASP A 38 18.88 35.63 0.52
N LYS A 39 18.29 34.99 -0.51
CA LYS A 39 17.96 35.58 -1.81
C LYS A 39 16.48 35.93 -1.99
N THR A 40 15.62 35.72 -0.99
CA THR A 40 14.18 36.00 -1.10
C THR A 40 13.90 37.49 -0.87
N PRO A 41 13.31 38.22 -1.83
CA PRO A 41 12.98 39.63 -1.63
C PRO A 41 12.00 39.83 -0.45
N PRO A 42 12.16 40.87 0.40
CA PRO A 42 11.27 41.09 1.56
C PRO A 42 9.79 41.23 1.20
N ALA A 43 9.48 41.81 0.04
CA ALA A 43 8.11 41.93 -0.47
C ALA A 43 7.48 40.56 -0.82
N LEU A 44 8.30 39.60 -1.26
CA LEU A 44 7.85 38.24 -1.55
C LEU A 44 7.59 37.47 -0.24
N ILE A 45 8.41 37.72 0.80
CA ILE A 45 8.21 37.13 2.12
C ILE A 45 6.86 37.56 2.69
N GLN A 46 6.55 38.87 2.70
CA GLN A 46 5.26 39.39 3.19
C GLN A 46 4.05 38.82 2.42
N GLN A 47 4.15 38.77 1.08
CA GLN A 47 3.09 38.20 0.26
C GLN A 47 2.89 36.70 0.56
N MET A 48 3.96 35.97 0.87
CA MET A 48 3.90 34.55 1.20
C MET A 48 3.39 34.32 2.63
N GLU A 49 3.75 35.17 3.59
CA GLU A 49 3.19 35.14 4.94
C GLU A 49 1.67 35.37 4.94
N GLU A 50 1.17 36.24 4.06
CA GLU A 50 -0.28 36.43 3.87
C GLU A 50 -0.94 35.23 3.19
N VAL A 51 -0.34 34.70 2.12
CA VAL A 51 -0.90 33.55 1.35
C VAL A 51 -0.94 32.27 2.18
N PHE A 52 0.09 32.00 2.98
CA PHE A 52 0.16 30.82 3.85
C PHE A 52 -0.40 31.06 5.26
N GLY A 53 -0.83 32.29 5.57
CA GLY A 53 -1.38 32.63 6.88
C GLY A 53 -0.36 32.57 8.03
N LEU A 54 0.93 32.67 7.72
CA LEU A 54 2.04 32.54 8.69
C LEU A 54 2.05 33.68 9.73
N ASN A 55 1.35 34.78 9.44
CA ASN A 55 1.18 35.92 10.36
C ASN A 55 0.22 35.67 11.52
N ARG A 56 -0.50 34.53 11.53
CA ARG A 56 -1.49 34.22 12.57
C ARG A 56 -0.89 33.39 13.70
N PRO A 57 -1.51 33.35 14.90
CA PRO A 57 -1.13 32.41 15.95
C PRO A 57 -1.11 30.96 15.43
N VAL A 58 -0.13 30.16 15.86
CA VAL A 58 0.10 28.79 15.38
C VAL A 58 -1.15 27.91 15.49
N GLN A 59 -1.96 28.11 16.53
CA GLN A 59 -3.22 27.40 16.73
C GLN A 59 -4.24 27.74 15.64
N GLU A 60 -4.36 29.02 15.26
CA GLU A 60 -5.24 29.45 14.18
C GLU A 60 -4.78 28.89 12.84
N GLN A 61 -3.48 28.89 12.58
CA GLN A 61 -2.91 28.29 11.37
C GLN A 61 -3.30 26.81 11.22
N TYR A 62 -3.24 26.05 12.33
CA TYR A 62 -3.64 24.64 12.33
C TYR A 62 -5.13 24.46 11.97
N PHE A 63 -6.04 25.22 12.60
CA PHE A 63 -7.48 25.08 12.33
C PHE A 63 -7.88 25.57 10.92
N ILE A 64 -7.23 26.63 10.40
CA ILE A 64 -7.44 27.11 9.03
C ILE A 64 -6.99 26.04 8.03
N TRP A 65 -5.81 25.47 8.24
CA TRP A 65 -5.30 24.38 7.41
C TRP A 65 -6.21 23.16 7.49
N LEU A 66 -6.64 22.75 8.69
CA LEU A 66 -7.53 21.61 8.89
C LEU A 66 -8.89 21.81 8.19
N SER A 67 -9.46 23.02 8.27
CA SER A 67 -10.68 23.39 7.54
C SER A 67 -10.49 23.33 6.02
N SER A 68 -9.33 23.73 5.52
CA SER A 68 -9.01 23.66 4.07
C SER A 68 -8.86 22.22 3.61
N VAL A 69 -8.17 21.39 4.40
CA VAL A 69 -8.01 19.95 4.18
C VAL A 69 -9.37 19.23 4.16
N ALA A 70 -10.30 19.62 5.04
CA ALA A 70 -11.66 19.08 5.05
C ALA A 70 -12.43 19.37 3.74
N GLN A 71 -12.02 20.41 3.00
CA GLN A 71 -12.54 20.75 1.67
C GLN A 71 -11.68 20.17 0.52
N LEU A 72 -10.72 19.28 0.84
CA LEU A 72 -9.74 18.72 -0.10
C LEU A 72 -8.84 19.77 -0.77
N LYS A 73 -8.62 20.91 -0.11
CA LYS A 73 -7.72 21.97 -0.55
C LYS A 73 -6.47 21.96 0.32
N PHE A 74 -5.33 21.66 -0.29
CA PHE A 74 -4.07 21.52 0.44
C PHE A 74 -3.15 22.73 0.29
N GLY A 75 -3.53 23.67 -0.57
CA GLY A 75 -2.78 24.89 -0.83
C GLY A 75 -1.73 24.71 -1.93
N PRO A 76 -0.97 25.77 -2.22
CA PRO A 76 0.05 25.76 -3.27
C PRO A 76 1.25 24.92 -2.85
N SER A 77 1.81 24.18 -3.81
CA SER A 77 3.11 23.50 -3.64
C SER A 77 4.24 24.53 -3.59
N LEU A 78 5.16 24.33 -2.65
CA LEU A 78 6.35 25.19 -2.52
C LEU A 78 7.42 24.84 -3.55
N ALA A 79 7.50 23.57 -3.96
CA ALA A 79 8.44 23.11 -4.97
C ALA A 79 7.94 23.37 -6.40
N ALA A 80 6.64 23.18 -6.65
CA ALA A 80 6.01 23.39 -7.95
C ALA A 80 5.23 24.71 -7.98
N ARG A 81 5.93 25.79 -8.33
CA ARG A 81 5.36 27.15 -8.38
C ARG A 81 4.05 27.21 -9.17
N GLY A 82 3.03 27.81 -8.55
CA GLY A 82 1.73 28.09 -9.17
C GLY A 82 0.83 26.88 -9.33
N LYS A 83 1.21 25.69 -8.84
CA LYS A 83 0.37 24.50 -8.89
C LYS A 83 -0.15 24.14 -7.50
N PRO A 84 -1.46 23.88 -7.36
CA PRO A 84 -2.01 23.40 -6.11
C PRO A 84 -1.60 21.94 -5.87
N VAL A 85 -1.41 21.58 -4.60
CA VAL A 85 -0.97 20.24 -4.19
C VAL A 85 -1.95 19.16 -4.63
N GLU A 86 -3.27 19.42 -4.54
CA GLU A 86 -4.31 18.48 -4.99
C GLU A 86 -4.18 18.04 -6.46
N SER A 87 -3.55 18.86 -7.31
CA SER A 87 -3.31 18.49 -8.72
C SER A 87 -2.33 17.33 -8.90
N PHE A 88 -1.47 17.09 -7.91
CA PHE A 88 -0.52 15.98 -7.89
C PHE A 88 -1.05 14.75 -7.14
N LEU A 89 -1.84 14.97 -6.08
CA LEU A 89 -2.32 13.91 -5.20
C LEU A 89 -3.26 12.94 -5.90
N LEU A 90 -4.28 13.43 -6.62
CA LEU A 90 -5.27 12.54 -7.25
C LEU A 90 -4.64 11.64 -8.32
N PRO A 91 -3.83 12.16 -9.27
CA PRO A 91 -3.12 11.31 -10.22
C PRO A 91 -2.13 10.37 -9.52
N GLY A 92 -1.37 10.89 -8.55
CA GLY A 92 -0.39 10.08 -7.81
C GLY A 92 -1.04 8.93 -7.03
N LEU A 93 -2.20 9.18 -6.42
CA LEU A 93 -2.98 8.18 -5.72
C LEU A 93 -3.47 7.09 -6.69
N ALA A 94 -4.01 7.48 -7.84
CA ALA A 94 -4.46 6.52 -8.85
C ALA A 94 -3.33 5.60 -9.31
N VAL A 95 -2.13 6.16 -9.51
CA VAL A 95 -0.92 5.41 -9.89
C VAL A 95 -0.49 4.44 -8.77
N SER A 96 -0.41 4.90 -7.53
CA SER A 96 -0.06 4.04 -6.38
C SER A 96 -1.08 2.92 -6.17
N VAL A 97 -2.38 3.20 -6.33
CA VAL A 97 -3.45 2.21 -6.25
C VAL A 97 -3.32 1.16 -7.37
N GLN A 98 -3.06 1.59 -8.61
CA GLN A 98 -2.84 0.68 -9.73
C GLN A 98 -1.63 -0.23 -9.49
N LEU A 99 -0.48 0.34 -9.14
CA LEU A 99 0.72 -0.43 -8.79
C LEU A 99 0.41 -1.44 -7.69
N GLY A 100 -0.28 -1.00 -6.64
CA GLY A 100 -0.64 -1.84 -5.51
C GLY A 100 -1.56 -3.00 -5.88
N LEU A 101 -2.55 -2.76 -6.73
CA LEU A 101 -3.45 -3.78 -7.24
C LEU A 101 -2.70 -4.84 -8.05
N PHE A 102 -1.82 -4.42 -8.97
CA PHE A 102 -1.00 -5.35 -9.76
C PHE A 102 -0.02 -6.16 -8.89
N ALA A 103 0.58 -5.52 -7.87
CA ALA A 103 1.42 -6.21 -6.91
C ALA A 103 0.64 -7.28 -6.12
N MET A 104 -0.59 -6.96 -5.68
CA MET A 104 -1.47 -7.93 -5.02
C MET A 104 -1.89 -9.07 -5.96
N LEU A 105 -2.24 -8.76 -7.21
CA LEU A 105 -2.59 -9.78 -8.21
C LEU A 105 -1.42 -10.73 -8.46
N PHE A 106 -0.21 -10.20 -8.63
CA PHE A 106 1.00 -11.01 -8.73
C PHE A 106 1.21 -11.87 -7.47
N ALA A 107 1.10 -11.25 -6.29
CA ALA A 107 1.30 -11.92 -5.01
C ALA A 107 0.33 -13.08 -4.78
N LEU A 108 -0.94 -12.90 -5.15
CA LEU A 108 -1.97 -13.93 -5.11
C LEU A 108 -1.72 -15.03 -6.15
N SER A 109 -1.40 -14.64 -7.38
CA SER A 109 -1.19 -15.56 -8.51
C SER A 109 0.03 -16.46 -8.32
N VAL A 110 1.07 -15.98 -7.63
CA VAL A 110 2.27 -16.77 -7.33
C VAL A 110 2.18 -17.41 -5.95
N GLY A 111 1.79 -16.63 -4.95
CA GLY A 111 1.80 -17.04 -3.55
C GLY A 111 0.81 -18.15 -3.24
N MET A 112 -0.46 -18.02 -3.64
CA MET A 112 -1.47 -19.04 -3.32
C MET A 112 -1.14 -20.38 -3.99
N PRO A 113 -0.85 -20.47 -5.30
CA PRO A 113 -0.48 -21.76 -5.91
C PRO A 113 0.77 -22.37 -5.29
N ALA A 114 1.81 -21.57 -5.01
CA ALA A 114 3.02 -22.06 -4.35
C ALA A 114 2.70 -22.66 -2.97
N GLY A 115 1.87 -21.98 -2.16
CA GLY A 115 1.46 -22.48 -0.85
C GLY A 115 0.62 -23.76 -0.91
N ILE A 116 -0.32 -23.84 -1.87
CA ILE A 116 -1.14 -25.04 -2.10
C ILE A 116 -0.26 -26.23 -2.52
N VAL A 117 0.64 -26.02 -3.49
CA VAL A 117 1.54 -27.07 -3.99
C VAL A 117 2.47 -27.56 -2.87
N ALA A 118 3.01 -26.64 -2.07
CA ALA A 118 3.87 -26.97 -0.94
C ALA A 118 3.15 -27.80 0.14
N ALA A 119 1.90 -27.45 0.46
CA ALA A 119 1.10 -28.20 1.42
C ALA A 119 0.73 -29.60 0.93
N MET A 120 0.33 -29.73 -0.34
CA MET A 120 -0.05 -31.03 -0.92
C MET A 120 1.13 -32.01 -1.02
N HIS A 121 2.35 -31.50 -1.17
CA HIS A 121 3.55 -32.32 -1.31
C HIS A 121 4.49 -32.14 -0.11
N ARG A 122 3.92 -32.01 1.09
CA ARG A 122 4.67 -31.78 2.33
C ARG A 122 5.86 -32.73 2.45
N GLY A 123 7.03 -32.18 2.74
CA GLY A 123 8.27 -32.96 2.92
C GLY A 123 8.98 -33.37 1.64
N SER A 124 8.35 -33.21 0.46
CA SER A 124 8.99 -33.46 -0.84
C SER A 124 9.89 -32.30 -1.29
N TRP A 125 10.62 -32.51 -2.39
CA TRP A 125 11.41 -31.44 -3.01
C TRP A 125 10.54 -30.25 -3.45
N ARG A 126 9.28 -30.45 -3.87
CA ARG A 126 8.38 -29.37 -4.28
C ARG A 126 8.05 -28.42 -3.13
N ASP A 127 7.81 -28.99 -1.93
CA ASP A 127 7.61 -28.22 -0.70
C ASP A 127 8.87 -27.44 -0.32
N ARG A 128 10.04 -28.09 -0.37
CA ARG A 128 11.33 -27.44 -0.06
C ARG A 128 11.64 -26.32 -1.04
N SER A 129 11.45 -26.52 -2.35
CA SER A 129 11.67 -25.50 -3.38
C SER A 129 10.70 -24.32 -3.22
N ALA A 130 9.40 -24.56 -3.04
CA ALA A 130 8.42 -23.50 -2.83
C ALA A 130 8.71 -22.71 -1.55
N THR A 131 9.10 -23.40 -0.47
CA THR A 131 9.48 -22.76 0.79
C THR A 131 10.76 -21.94 0.64
N LEU A 132 11.78 -22.46 -0.06
CA LEU A 132 13.03 -21.75 -0.31
C LEU A 132 12.80 -20.47 -1.14
N ILE A 133 12.03 -20.57 -2.23
CA ILE A 133 11.66 -19.40 -3.06
C ILE A 133 10.89 -18.37 -2.23
N ALA A 134 9.96 -18.80 -1.38
CA ALA A 134 9.24 -17.90 -0.48
C ALA A 134 10.18 -17.25 0.57
N ILE A 135 11.16 -17.98 1.10
CA ILE A 135 12.15 -17.41 2.02
C ILE A 135 12.95 -16.33 1.29
N ILE A 136 13.49 -16.63 0.10
CA ILE A 136 14.23 -15.66 -0.73
C ILE A 136 13.36 -14.42 -1.00
N GLY A 137 12.10 -14.60 -1.39
CA GLY A 137 11.19 -13.48 -1.69
C GLY A 137 10.91 -12.55 -0.51
N VAL A 138 10.97 -13.04 0.73
CA VAL A 138 10.87 -12.19 1.94
C VAL A 138 12.21 -11.67 2.40
N SER A 139 13.28 -12.44 2.21
CA SER A 139 14.62 -12.10 2.67
C SER A 139 15.29 -11.06 1.79
N VAL A 140 14.94 -10.97 0.51
CA VAL A 140 15.49 -9.95 -0.40
C VAL A 140 14.66 -8.67 -0.27
N PRO A 141 15.23 -7.56 0.25
CA PRO A 141 14.52 -6.30 0.36
C PRO A 141 14.15 -5.73 -1.02
N ALA A 142 13.02 -5.03 -1.12
CA ALA A 142 12.57 -4.40 -2.37
C ALA A 142 13.62 -3.45 -2.97
N ILE A 143 14.42 -2.78 -2.13
CA ILE A 143 15.52 -1.89 -2.57
C ILE A 143 16.66 -2.62 -3.27
N VAL A 144 16.82 -3.92 -3.01
CA VAL A 144 17.80 -4.78 -3.70
C VAL A 144 17.15 -5.45 -4.90
N LEU A 145 15.93 -5.97 -4.74
CA LEU A 145 15.23 -6.70 -5.79
C LEU A 145 14.93 -5.81 -7.01
N GLY A 146 14.46 -4.58 -6.79
CA GLY A 146 14.10 -3.65 -7.87
C GLY A 146 15.25 -3.39 -8.85
N PRO A 147 16.42 -2.90 -8.39
CA PRO A 147 17.58 -2.65 -9.25
C PRO A 147 18.12 -3.92 -9.92
N VAL A 148 18.09 -5.08 -9.24
CA VAL A 148 18.47 -6.36 -9.85
C VAL A 148 17.54 -6.73 -11.00
N LEU A 149 16.22 -6.53 -10.83
CA LEU A 149 15.24 -6.77 -11.89
C LEU A 149 15.41 -5.78 -13.05
N GLN A 150 15.67 -4.49 -12.78
CA GLN A 150 15.99 -3.50 -13.81
C GLN A 150 17.25 -3.91 -14.58
N TRP A 151 18.34 -4.27 -13.89
CA TRP A 151 19.58 -4.68 -14.51
C TRP A 151 19.41 -5.92 -15.40
N LEU A 152 18.72 -6.95 -14.91
CA LEU A 152 18.56 -8.21 -15.64
C LEU A 152 17.57 -8.05 -16.80
N PHE A 153 16.36 -7.60 -16.52
CA PHE A 153 15.26 -7.65 -17.48
C PHE A 153 15.16 -6.40 -18.36
N ALA A 154 15.57 -5.23 -17.87
CA ALA A 154 15.52 -4.00 -18.65
C ALA A 154 16.84 -3.72 -19.38
N LEU A 155 17.99 -3.80 -18.69
CA LEU A 155 19.28 -3.47 -19.29
C LEU A 155 19.92 -4.63 -20.06
N ARG A 156 19.93 -5.83 -19.49
CA ARG A 156 20.65 -6.97 -20.10
C ARG A 156 19.82 -7.73 -21.13
N LEU A 157 18.54 -7.96 -20.85
CA LEU A 157 17.62 -8.67 -21.73
C LEU A 157 16.82 -7.74 -22.66
N GLY A 158 16.63 -6.47 -22.28
CA GLY A 158 15.84 -5.51 -23.07
C GLY A 158 14.34 -5.84 -23.16
N TRP A 159 13.80 -6.62 -22.22
CA TRP A 159 12.41 -7.06 -22.24
C TRP A 159 11.44 -6.00 -21.74
N PHE A 160 11.87 -5.19 -20.77
CA PHE A 160 11.02 -4.19 -20.12
C PHE A 160 11.72 -2.83 -20.03
N PRO A 161 10.97 -1.73 -19.88
CA PRO A 161 11.53 -0.42 -19.58
C PRO A 161 12.25 -0.40 -18.23
N VAL A 162 13.27 0.45 -18.11
CA VAL A 162 14.06 0.59 -16.87
C VAL A 162 13.24 1.30 -15.79
N ALA A 163 12.54 2.37 -16.14
CA ALA A 163 11.84 3.24 -15.21
C ALA A 163 10.71 4.00 -15.93
N GLN A 164 10.08 4.93 -15.21
CA GLN A 164 8.94 5.75 -15.62
C GLN A 164 7.61 5.00 -15.57
N TRP A 165 6.55 5.74 -15.89
CA TRP A 165 5.17 5.26 -15.86
C TRP A 165 4.52 5.56 -17.20
N ALA A 166 3.90 4.55 -17.79
CA ALA A 166 3.00 4.72 -18.92
C ALA A 166 1.56 4.70 -18.41
N SER A 167 0.72 5.58 -18.94
CA SER A 167 -0.71 5.58 -18.69
C SER A 167 -1.41 4.58 -19.61
N LEU A 168 -2.61 4.15 -19.24
CA LEU A 168 -3.43 3.30 -20.11
C LEU A 168 -3.77 3.98 -21.45
N SER A 169 -3.77 5.32 -21.48
CA SER A 169 -3.91 6.13 -22.69
C SER A 169 -2.80 5.92 -23.71
N ASP A 170 -1.61 5.53 -23.25
CA ASP A 170 -0.44 5.32 -24.10
C ASP A 170 -0.47 3.94 -24.78
N GLY A 171 -1.48 3.13 -24.44
CA GLY A 171 -1.70 1.78 -24.96
C GLY A 171 -1.48 0.70 -23.88
N LEU A 172 -2.15 -0.44 -24.07
CA LEU A 172 -2.11 -1.55 -23.11
C LEU A 172 -0.72 -2.18 -23.00
N ILE A 173 0.02 -2.30 -24.12
CA ILE A 173 1.36 -2.90 -24.12
C ILE A 173 2.37 -1.99 -23.38
N PRO A 174 2.48 -0.68 -23.67
CA PRO A 174 3.33 0.22 -22.89
C PRO A 174 2.95 0.27 -21.41
N TYR A 175 1.64 0.31 -21.10
CA TYR A 175 1.16 0.30 -19.72
C TYR A 175 1.63 -0.94 -18.95
N LEU A 176 1.41 -2.14 -19.52
CA LEU A 176 1.81 -3.39 -18.88
C LEU A 176 3.34 -3.55 -18.81
N SER A 177 4.09 -3.10 -19.81
CA SER A 177 5.54 -3.24 -19.77
C SER A 177 6.18 -2.41 -18.65
N HIS A 178 5.65 -1.22 -18.35
CA HIS A 178 6.14 -0.38 -17.25
C HIS A 178 5.70 -0.87 -15.87
N ILE A 179 4.54 -1.54 -15.74
CA ILE A 179 4.02 -1.95 -14.43
C ILE A 179 4.57 -3.30 -13.93
N VAL A 180 5.00 -4.19 -14.83
CA VAL A 180 5.38 -5.57 -14.47
C VAL A 180 6.55 -5.63 -13.49
N LEU A 181 7.69 -5.00 -13.77
CA LEU A 181 8.84 -5.06 -12.87
C LEU A 181 8.58 -4.40 -11.50
N PRO A 182 7.96 -3.21 -11.42
CA PRO A 182 7.53 -2.64 -10.14
C PRO A 182 6.57 -3.53 -9.36
N ALA A 183 5.56 -4.09 -10.03
CA ALA A 183 4.56 -4.96 -9.41
C ALA A 183 5.17 -6.27 -8.88
N ILE A 184 6.12 -6.86 -9.61
CA ILE A 184 6.89 -8.03 -9.14
C ILE A 184 7.74 -7.64 -7.93
N THR A 185 8.42 -6.50 -7.98
CA THR A 185 9.29 -6.03 -6.88
C THR A 185 8.50 -5.85 -5.58
N LEU A 186 7.33 -5.19 -5.67
CA LEU A 186 6.45 -4.99 -4.53
C LEU A 186 5.74 -6.28 -4.11
N GLY A 187 5.29 -7.07 -5.08
CA GLY A 187 4.50 -8.27 -4.89
C GLY A 187 5.31 -9.49 -4.44
N ALA A 188 6.63 -9.55 -4.65
CA ALA A 188 7.47 -10.69 -4.29
C ALA A 188 7.42 -10.99 -2.79
N GLY A 189 7.63 -9.99 -1.93
CA GLY A 189 7.54 -10.16 -0.48
C GLY A 189 6.14 -10.57 -0.02
N LEU A 190 5.10 -9.97 -0.62
CA LEU A 190 3.70 -10.31 -0.37
C LEU A 190 3.38 -11.75 -0.77
N SER A 191 3.86 -12.17 -1.95
CA SER A 191 3.64 -13.51 -2.51
C SER A 191 4.15 -14.58 -1.56
N ALA A 192 5.27 -14.32 -0.92
CA ALA A 192 5.89 -15.27 -0.02
C ALA A 192 5.19 -15.35 1.34
N ILE A 193 4.68 -14.22 1.85
CA ILE A 193 3.80 -14.23 3.04
C ILE A 193 2.53 -15.01 2.73
N ILE A 194 1.88 -14.74 1.59
CA ILE A 194 0.68 -15.45 1.13
C ILE A 194 0.97 -16.95 0.96
N ALA A 195 2.10 -17.33 0.37
CA ALA A 195 2.49 -18.72 0.20
C ALA A 195 2.64 -19.45 1.55
N ARG A 196 3.32 -18.84 2.52
CA ARG A 196 3.48 -19.43 3.86
C ARG A 196 2.14 -19.56 4.59
N LEU A 197 1.31 -18.52 4.55
CA LEU A 197 -0.01 -18.52 5.20
C LEU A 197 -0.94 -19.56 4.56
N THR A 198 -0.97 -19.61 3.23
CA THR A 198 -1.75 -20.59 2.47
C THR A 198 -1.27 -22.01 2.78
N ARG A 199 0.04 -22.25 2.83
CA ARG A 199 0.61 -23.55 3.18
C ARG A 199 0.22 -23.98 4.59
N ALA A 200 0.39 -23.10 5.57
CA ALA A 200 0.04 -23.39 6.96
C ALA A 200 -1.44 -23.73 7.12
N SER A 201 -2.32 -22.92 6.53
CA SER A 201 -3.77 -23.11 6.59
C SER A 201 -4.20 -24.39 5.86
N MET A 202 -3.60 -24.70 4.71
CA MET A 202 -3.84 -25.95 4.00
C MET A 202 -3.42 -27.17 4.81
N LEU A 203 -2.27 -27.13 5.47
CA LEU A 203 -1.80 -28.24 6.31
C LEU A 203 -2.70 -28.49 7.53
N GLN A 204 -3.20 -27.43 8.15
CA GLN A 204 -4.19 -27.53 9.23
C GLN A 204 -5.47 -28.20 8.74
N VAL A 205 -6.05 -27.67 7.66
CA VAL A 205 -7.30 -28.18 7.10
C VAL A 205 -7.18 -29.63 6.62
N LEU A 206 -6.07 -30.00 5.98
CA LEU A 206 -5.85 -31.38 5.52
C LEU A 206 -5.77 -32.39 6.68
N GLY A 207 -5.51 -31.93 7.92
CA GLY A 207 -5.48 -32.76 9.12
C GLY A 207 -6.85 -33.05 9.74
N GLU A 208 -7.91 -32.38 9.27
CA GLU A 208 -9.25 -32.44 9.86
C GLU A 208 -10.03 -33.73 9.53
N ASP A 209 -10.92 -34.14 10.44
CA ASP A 209 -11.65 -35.41 10.33
C ASP A 209 -12.64 -35.46 9.15
N TYR A 210 -13.22 -34.31 8.75
CA TYR A 210 -14.09 -34.25 7.58
C TYR A 210 -13.31 -34.47 6.27
N ILE A 211 -12.01 -34.14 6.23
CA ILE A 211 -11.13 -34.45 5.09
C ILE A 211 -10.83 -35.94 5.05
N ARG A 212 -10.52 -36.56 6.20
CA ARG A 212 -10.32 -38.02 6.29
C ARG A 212 -11.57 -38.78 5.86
N THR A 213 -12.75 -38.31 6.28
CA THR A 213 -14.03 -38.88 5.86
C THR A 213 -14.24 -38.76 4.35
N ALA A 214 -13.90 -37.61 3.76
CA ALA A 214 -13.98 -37.40 2.31
C ALA A 214 -13.05 -38.38 1.54
N GLN A 215 -11.83 -38.61 2.05
CA GLN A 215 -10.88 -39.57 1.49
C GLN A 215 -11.37 -41.02 1.63
N ALA A 216 -11.92 -41.39 2.80
CA ALA A 216 -12.49 -42.72 3.05
C ALA A 216 -13.68 -43.06 2.14
N LYS A 217 -14.42 -42.03 1.69
CA LYS A 217 -15.49 -42.16 0.67
C LYS A 217 -14.95 -42.35 -0.77
N GLY A 218 -13.64 -42.43 -0.96
CA GLY A 218 -13.02 -42.64 -2.28
C GLY A 218 -12.96 -41.40 -3.16
N LEU A 219 -13.18 -40.19 -2.61
CA LEU A 219 -13.07 -38.96 -3.40
C LEU A 219 -11.62 -38.75 -3.86
N SER A 220 -11.46 -38.34 -5.12
CA SER A 220 -10.14 -38.08 -5.68
C SER A 220 -9.45 -36.92 -4.94
N GLN A 221 -8.12 -36.97 -4.86
CA GLN A 221 -7.33 -35.98 -4.13
C GLN A 221 -7.54 -34.56 -4.65
N ARG A 222 -7.81 -34.39 -5.95
CA ARG A 222 -8.16 -33.09 -6.56
C ARG A 222 -9.50 -32.56 -6.03
N VAL A 223 -10.51 -33.41 -5.88
CA VAL A 223 -11.81 -33.03 -5.32
C VAL A 223 -11.68 -32.67 -3.84
N VAL A 224 -10.95 -33.47 -3.07
CA VAL A 224 -10.67 -33.20 -1.65
C VAL A 224 -9.96 -31.85 -1.50
N THR A 225 -8.90 -31.60 -2.27
CA THR A 225 -8.17 -30.33 -2.22
C THR A 225 -9.04 -29.16 -2.62
N VAL A 226 -9.62 -29.15 -3.83
CA VAL A 226 -10.30 -27.96 -4.38
C VAL A 226 -11.62 -27.68 -3.68
N ARG A 227 -12.42 -28.72 -3.41
CA ARG A 227 -13.80 -28.56 -2.92
C ARG A 227 -13.89 -28.54 -1.39
N HIS A 228 -13.06 -29.31 -0.70
CA HIS A 228 -13.15 -29.47 0.76
C HIS A 228 -12.07 -28.72 1.52
N ALA A 229 -10.81 -28.75 1.04
CA ALA A 229 -9.71 -28.13 1.78
C ALA A 229 -9.54 -26.63 1.47
N LEU A 230 -9.47 -26.28 0.18
CA LEU A 230 -9.07 -24.94 -0.27
C LEU A 230 -10.04 -23.85 0.20
N ARG A 231 -11.35 -24.10 0.17
CA ARG A 231 -12.36 -23.15 0.62
C ARG A 231 -12.15 -22.73 2.08
N ASN A 232 -11.82 -23.68 2.96
CA ASN A 232 -11.62 -23.41 4.38
C ASN A 232 -10.21 -22.87 4.65
N ALA A 233 -9.20 -23.36 3.91
CA ALA A 233 -7.82 -22.93 4.06
C ALA A 233 -7.56 -21.50 3.56
N LEU A 234 -8.43 -20.93 2.72
CA LEU A 234 -8.28 -19.55 2.22
C LEU A 234 -8.93 -18.49 3.13
N ILE A 235 -9.72 -18.88 4.14
CA ILE A 235 -10.33 -17.90 5.06
C ILE A 235 -9.26 -17.02 5.73
N PRO A 236 -8.15 -17.57 6.27
CA PRO A 236 -7.07 -16.76 6.83
C PRO A 236 -6.34 -15.90 5.79
N VAL A 237 -6.28 -16.36 4.54
CA VAL A 237 -5.64 -15.61 3.44
C VAL A 237 -6.46 -14.37 3.11
N VAL A 238 -7.78 -14.51 2.94
CA VAL A 238 -8.70 -13.40 2.65
C VAL A 238 -8.73 -12.39 3.79
N THR A 239 -8.73 -12.90 5.03
CA THR A 239 -8.56 -12.13 6.27
C THR A 239 -7.32 -11.23 6.18
N TYR A 240 -6.17 -11.84 5.86
CA TYR A 240 -4.90 -11.12 5.81
C TYR A 240 -4.76 -10.16 4.61
N LEU A 241 -5.51 -10.38 3.53
CA LEU A 241 -5.49 -9.48 2.36
C LEU A 241 -5.95 -8.06 2.70
N GLY A 242 -6.83 -7.90 3.69
CA GLY A 242 -7.34 -6.60 4.05
C GLY A 242 -6.25 -5.61 4.50
N PRO A 243 -5.56 -5.88 5.61
CA PRO A 243 -4.46 -5.03 6.08
C PRO A 243 -3.31 -4.94 5.06
N LEU A 244 -3.04 -6.02 4.31
CA LEU A 244 -2.04 -5.99 3.23
C LEU A 244 -2.41 -5.01 2.12
N ALA A 245 -3.67 -4.99 1.69
CA ALA A 245 -4.16 -4.03 0.71
C ALA A 245 -3.96 -2.61 1.22
N ALA A 246 -4.24 -2.33 2.50
CA ALA A 246 -4.01 -1.01 3.09
C ALA A 246 -2.54 -0.59 2.97
N ALA A 247 -1.62 -1.47 3.38
CA ALA A 247 -0.19 -1.21 3.37
C ALA A 247 0.38 -0.99 1.95
N VAL A 248 -0.22 -1.65 0.96
CA VAL A 248 0.21 -1.58 -0.43
C VAL A 248 -0.41 -0.37 -1.16
N LEU A 249 -1.65 -0.02 -0.85
CA LEU A 249 -2.38 1.12 -1.42
C LEU A 249 -1.86 2.47 -0.92
N THR A 250 -1.26 2.53 0.27
CA THR A 250 -0.50 3.71 0.73
C THR A 250 0.80 3.94 -0.03
N GLY A 251 1.03 3.22 -1.13
CA GLY A 251 2.20 3.37 -1.99
C GLY A 251 3.43 2.68 -1.42
N SER A 252 4.32 2.25 -2.31
CA SER A 252 5.63 1.75 -1.92
C SER A 252 6.66 2.84 -2.16
N LEU A 253 7.03 3.57 -1.09
CA LEU A 253 8.03 4.64 -1.16
C LEU A 253 9.29 4.18 -1.91
N VAL A 254 9.74 2.97 -1.62
CA VAL A 254 10.97 2.39 -2.16
C VAL A 254 10.81 2.01 -3.63
N VAL A 255 9.75 1.28 -3.98
CA VAL A 255 9.56 0.80 -5.37
C VAL A 255 9.25 1.96 -6.30
N GLU A 256 8.39 2.90 -5.88
CA GLU A 256 8.07 4.07 -6.70
C GLU A 256 9.29 4.97 -6.94
N GLN A 257 10.20 5.07 -5.97
CA GLN A 257 11.44 5.80 -6.14
C GLN A 257 12.40 5.11 -7.11
N ILE A 258 12.59 3.79 -7.00
CA ILE A 258 13.52 3.00 -7.85
C ILE A 258 13.08 3.01 -9.31
N PHE A 259 11.78 2.85 -9.55
CA PHE A 259 11.22 2.82 -10.90
C PHE A 259 10.78 4.20 -11.41
N ALA A 260 11.04 5.27 -10.66
CA ALA A 260 10.64 6.63 -11.01
C ALA A 260 9.14 6.76 -11.37
N ILE A 261 8.28 6.11 -10.58
CA ILE A 261 6.83 6.12 -10.75
C ILE A 261 6.28 7.40 -10.10
N PRO A 262 5.40 8.17 -10.77
CA PRO A 262 4.81 9.39 -10.22
C PRO A 262 3.65 9.06 -9.24
N GLY A 263 3.93 8.23 -8.25
CA GLY A 263 2.98 7.85 -7.20
C GLY A 263 3.11 8.69 -5.93
N MET A 264 2.21 8.45 -4.97
CA MET A 264 2.16 9.13 -3.68
C MET A 264 3.46 8.96 -2.88
N GLY A 265 4.08 7.78 -2.96
CA GLY A 265 5.28 7.47 -2.20
C GLY A 265 6.48 8.22 -2.71
N ARG A 266 6.61 8.36 -4.03
CA ARG A 266 7.62 9.24 -4.62
C ARG A 266 7.40 10.69 -4.20
N TYR A 267 6.17 11.19 -4.30
CA TYR A 267 5.85 12.56 -3.90
C TYR A 267 6.19 12.85 -2.43
N PHE A 268 5.94 11.89 -1.54
CA PHE A 268 6.33 11.99 -0.13
C PHE A 268 7.85 12.17 0.04
N VAL A 269 8.65 11.31 -0.60
CA VAL A 269 10.13 11.37 -0.48
C VAL A 269 10.68 12.64 -1.12
N THR A 270 10.21 13.00 -2.32
CA THR A 270 10.69 14.19 -3.02
C THR A 270 10.30 15.47 -2.31
N SER A 271 9.10 15.55 -1.73
CA SER A 271 8.63 16.75 -1.00
C SER A 271 9.42 16.99 0.29
N ILE A 272 9.85 15.95 0.99
CA ILE A 272 10.77 16.09 2.13
C ILE A 272 12.11 16.66 1.66
N SER A 273 12.62 16.14 0.55
CA SER A 273 13.93 16.56 0.01
C SER A 273 13.90 17.99 -0.54
N SER A 274 12.77 18.41 -1.13
CA SER A 274 12.54 19.75 -1.66
C SER A 274 11.92 20.73 -0.65
N ARG A 275 11.74 20.31 0.62
CA ARG A 275 11.10 21.10 1.69
C ARG A 275 9.71 21.64 1.30
N ASP A 276 8.92 20.83 0.61
CA ASP A 276 7.55 21.15 0.22
C ASP A 276 6.55 20.73 1.30
N TYR A 277 6.48 21.51 2.38
CA TYR A 277 5.67 21.20 3.56
C TYR A 277 4.17 20.97 3.26
N PRO A 278 3.48 21.79 2.46
CA PRO A 278 2.08 21.53 2.09
C PRO A 278 1.90 20.15 1.43
N MET A 279 2.83 19.75 0.56
CA MET A 279 2.79 18.43 -0.09
C MET A 279 2.98 17.30 0.93
N VAL A 280 3.96 17.41 1.84
CA VAL A 280 4.19 16.38 2.87
C VAL A 280 2.95 16.22 3.75
N MET A 281 2.43 17.33 4.26
CA MET A 281 1.24 17.34 5.13
C MET A 281 0.03 16.72 4.43
N ALA A 282 -0.17 17.04 3.15
CA ALA A 282 -1.24 16.49 2.35
C ALA A 282 -1.12 14.98 2.13
N VAL A 283 0.07 14.49 1.76
CA VAL A 283 0.30 13.06 1.56
C VAL A 283 0.05 12.28 2.86
N VAL A 284 0.50 12.79 4.01
CA VAL A 284 0.25 12.14 5.31
C VAL A 284 -1.25 12.07 5.62
N VAL A 285 -2.00 13.14 5.40
CA VAL A 285 -3.46 13.14 5.56
C VAL A 285 -4.13 12.09 4.66
N ILE A 286 -3.74 12.06 3.38
CA ILE A 286 -4.29 11.09 2.42
C ILE A 286 -3.97 9.65 2.85
N TYR A 287 -2.74 9.36 3.32
CA TYR A 287 -2.40 8.04 3.85
C TYR A 287 -3.22 7.69 5.08
N ALA A 288 -3.41 8.62 6.03
CA ALA A 288 -4.24 8.37 7.20
C ALA A 288 -5.69 8.03 6.80
N LEU A 289 -6.25 8.77 5.84
CA LEU A 289 -7.59 8.52 5.30
C LEU A 289 -7.69 7.15 4.61
N ILE A 290 -6.70 6.79 3.78
CA ILE A 290 -6.66 5.49 3.08
C ILE A 290 -6.57 4.35 4.08
N ILE A 291 -5.66 4.42 5.05
CA ILE A 291 -5.48 3.36 6.06
C ILE A 291 -6.79 3.13 6.81
N VAL A 292 -7.45 4.20 7.22
CA VAL A 292 -8.71 4.11 7.97
C VAL A 292 -9.84 3.59 7.09
N GLY A 293 -9.93 4.10 5.85
CA GLY A 293 -10.94 3.64 4.88
C GLY A 293 -10.79 2.15 4.56
N VAL A 294 -9.56 1.68 4.32
CA VAL A 294 -9.29 0.26 4.05
C VAL A 294 -9.53 -0.58 5.30
N ASN A 295 -9.05 -0.16 6.47
CA ASN A 295 -9.32 -0.90 7.71
C ASN A 295 -10.82 -1.02 7.99
N LEU A 296 -11.59 0.06 7.81
CA LEU A 296 -13.04 0.02 7.95
C LEU A 296 -13.69 -0.96 6.96
N LEU A 297 -13.26 -0.95 5.69
CA LEU A 297 -13.73 -1.87 4.67
C LEU A 297 -13.43 -3.33 5.06
N VAL A 298 -12.25 -3.58 5.58
CA VAL A 298 -11.80 -4.90 6.03
C VAL A 298 -12.60 -5.37 7.24
N ASP A 299 -12.85 -4.49 8.21
CA ASP A 299 -13.70 -4.78 9.36
C ASP A 299 -15.13 -5.12 8.95
N ILE A 300 -15.68 -4.43 7.95
CA ILE A 300 -16.99 -4.75 7.38
C ILE A 300 -16.95 -6.12 6.71
N LEU A 301 -15.94 -6.41 5.88
CA LEU A 301 -15.76 -7.71 5.24
C LEU A 301 -15.66 -8.84 6.27
N TYR A 302 -14.96 -8.64 7.39
CA TYR A 302 -14.90 -9.61 8.48
C TYR A 302 -16.27 -9.96 9.03
N THR A 303 -17.13 -8.95 9.27
CA THR A 303 -18.47 -9.21 9.79
C THR A 303 -19.37 -9.97 8.81
N VAL A 304 -19.09 -9.89 7.50
CA VAL A 304 -19.83 -10.63 6.47
C VAL A 304 -19.28 -12.05 6.30
N ILE A 305 -17.96 -12.22 6.36
CA ILE A 305 -17.29 -13.52 6.17
C ILE A 305 -17.44 -14.42 7.39
N ASP A 306 -17.33 -13.86 8.60
CA ASP A 306 -17.52 -14.59 9.86
C ASP A 306 -18.56 -13.89 10.75
N PRO A 307 -19.85 -14.28 10.65
CA PRO A 307 -20.92 -13.69 11.45
C PRO A 307 -20.79 -13.98 12.96
N ARG A 308 -19.88 -14.86 13.40
CA ARG A 308 -19.67 -15.15 14.84
C ARG A 308 -18.99 -13.99 15.57
N ILE A 309 -18.28 -13.12 14.85
CA ILE A 309 -17.59 -11.93 15.39
C ILE A 309 -18.60 -10.84 15.79
N GLY A 310 -19.84 -10.89 15.27
CA GLY A 310 -20.88 -9.89 15.55
C GLY A 310 -21.46 -9.91 16.97
N HIS A 311 -21.11 -10.88 17.82
CA HIS A 311 -21.69 -11.06 19.17
C HIS A 311 -20.65 -11.07 20.31
N GLY A 312 -19.37 -10.78 20.02
CA GLY A 312 -18.37 -10.58 21.07
C GLY A 312 -18.51 -9.21 21.70
N ASN A 313 -18.88 -9.18 22.98
CA ASN A 313 -18.65 -8.03 23.86
C ASN A 313 -17.16 -7.69 23.92
#